data_AF-A0A9X2XYL9-F1
#
_entry.id   AF-A0A9X2XYL9-F1
#
_cell.length_a   1.000
_cell.length_b   1.000
_cell.length_c   1.000
_cell.angle_alpha   90.00
_cell.angle_beta   90.00
_cell.angle_gamma   90.00
#
_symmetry.space_group_name_H-M   'P 1'
#
loop_
_entity.id
_entity.type
_entity.pdbx_description
1 polymer ?
#
loop_
_entity_poly.entity_id
_entity_poly.type
_entity_poly.pdbx_seq_one_letter_code
_entity_poly.pdbx_strand_id
1 'polypeptide(L)'
;MDQLNLGIGTRLQHTQYGPGVIVGVRYATYLISFIYHGVKEIDKNDTNLEEIIPENVTEEIETHSEVEKSLLKILRLWGGVNEVVSIGDRWQGGTMILQPADKSLKPKDIPIEAFFHKIVMLRDRLRVLEQQINAHKKLTDDEKVNIQQYITRIYGSLTTFNVLFKNKEQWFVGEKGATAD
;
A
#
# COMPACT_ATOMS: atom_id res chain seq x y z
N MET A 1 -18.26 5.63 -30.20
CA MET A 1 -17.82 4.26 -30.50
C MET A 1 -16.89 3.88 -29.37
N ASP A 2 -17.29 2.88 -28.60
CA ASP A 2 -16.57 2.42 -27.42
C ASP A 2 -15.16 1.99 -27.81
N GLN A 3 -14.14 2.70 -27.31
CA GLN A 3 -12.75 2.27 -27.42
C GLN A 3 -12.59 1.02 -26.56
N LEU A 4 -12.74 -0.14 -27.21
CA LEU A 4 -12.37 -1.43 -26.64
C LEU A 4 -10.88 -1.36 -26.32
N ASN A 5 -10.54 -1.30 -25.02
CA ASN A 5 -9.16 -1.41 -24.56
C ASN A 5 -8.68 -2.83 -24.88
N LEU A 6 -8.00 -2.99 -26.03
CA LEU A 6 -7.48 -4.28 -26.47
C LEU A 6 -6.41 -4.79 -25.49
N GLY A 7 -6.57 -6.04 -25.04
CA GLY A 7 -5.65 -6.71 -24.12
C GLY A 7 -4.50 -7.41 -24.82
N ILE A 8 -3.51 -7.87 -24.05
CA ILE A 8 -2.43 -8.74 -24.56
C ILE A 8 -3.06 -10.04 -25.11
N GLY A 9 -2.57 -10.52 -26.24
CA GLY A 9 -3.12 -11.69 -26.94
C GLY A 9 -4.17 -11.37 -28.01
N THR A 10 -4.69 -10.14 -28.03
CA THR A 10 -5.60 -9.68 -29.09
C THR A 10 -4.91 -9.79 -30.45
N ARG A 11 -5.53 -10.51 -31.39
CA ARG A 11 -5.11 -10.56 -32.79
C ARG A 11 -5.79 -9.42 -33.55
N LEU A 12 -5.02 -8.73 -34.38
CA LEU A 12 -5.50 -7.58 -35.14
C LEU A 12 -4.83 -7.54 -36.50
N GLN A 13 -5.37 -6.72 -37.39
CA GLN A 13 -4.80 -6.42 -38.68
C GLN A 13 -4.39 -4.94 -38.71
N HIS A 14 -3.15 -4.65 -39.10
CA HIS A 14 -2.73 -3.29 -39.38
C HIS A 14 -2.61 -3.07 -40.88
N THR A 15 -3.18 -1.97 -41.39
CA THR A 15 -3.24 -1.66 -42.83
C THR A 15 -1.86 -1.69 -43.49
N GLN A 16 -0.81 -1.25 -42.77
CA GLN A 16 0.57 -1.22 -43.29
C GLN A 16 1.41 -2.46 -42.95
N TYR A 17 1.17 -3.09 -41.81
CA TYR A 17 2.10 -4.10 -41.26
C TYR A 17 1.56 -5.53 -41.35
N GLY A 18 0.30 -5.68 -41.73
CA GLY A 18 -0.37 -6.96 -41.84
C GLY A 18 -0.91 -7.47 -40.50
N PRO A 19 -1.11 -8.79 -40.36
CA PRO A 19 -1.64 -9.39 -39.14
C PRO A 19 -0.61 -9.33 -38.01
N GLY A 20 -1.09 -8.98 -36.82
CA GLY A 20 -0.27 -8.84 -35.62
C GLY A 20 -1.00 -9.27 -34.35
N VAL A 21 -0.23 -9.46 -33.29
CA VAL A 21 -0.72 -9.80 -31.95
C VAL A 21 -0.20 -8.79 -30.94
N ILE A 22 -1.07 -8.28 -30.07
CA ILE A 22 -0.65 -7.41 -28.96
C ILE A 22 0.17 -8.24 -27.97
N VAL A 23 1.44 -7.89 -27.80
CA VAL A 23 2.36 -8.51 -26.85
C VAL A 23 2.62 -7.63 -25.62
N GLY A 24 2.17 -6.37 -25.64
CA GLY A 24 2.24 -5.46 -24.51
C GLY A 24 1.34 -4.24 -24.68
N VAL A 25 0.82 -3.73 -23.57
CA VAL A 25 -0.03 -2.53 -23.54
C VAL A 25 0.66 -1.46 -22.71
N ARG A 26 0.88 -0.28 -23.29
CA ARG A 26 1.36 0.92 -22.58
C ARG A 26 0.22 1.91 -22.45
N TYR A 27 0.45 3.05 -21.78
CA TYR A 27 -0.59 4.06 -21.56
C TYR A 27 -1.19 4.55 -22.89
N ALA A 28 -0.35 5.01 -23.83
CA ALA A 28 -0.77 5.61 -25.11
C ALA A 28 -0.54 4.71 -26.34
N THR A 29 0.21 3.62 -26.21
CA THR A 29 0.64 2.77 -27.34
C THR A 29 0.42 1.28 -27.07
N TYR A 30 0.31 0.50 -28.15
CA TYR A 30 0.38 -0.96 -28.16
C TYR A 30 1.74 -1.41 -28.69
N LEU A 31 2.29 -2.46 -28.07
CA LEU A 31 3.39 -3.23 -28.64
C LEU A 31 2.78 -4.41 -29.40
N ILE A 32 2.88 -4.38 -30.72
CA ILE A 32 2.26 -5.34 -31.61
C ILE A 32 3.37 -6.11 -32.32
N SER A 33 3.36 -7.43 -32.19
CA SER A 33 4.25 -8.32 -32.94
C SER A 33 3.60 -8.68 -34.27
N PHE A 34 4.23 -8.26 -35.36
CA PHE A 34 3.81 -8.55 -36.73
C PHE A 34 4.67 -9.68 -37.32
N ILE A 35 4.03 -10.59 -38.06
CA ILE A 35 4.69 -11.81 -38.60
C ILE A 35 5.94 -11.47 -39.41
N TYR A 36 5.90 -10.42 -40.23
CA TYR A 36 6.99 -10.05 -41.14
C TYR A 36 7.77 -8.79 -40.72
N HIS A 37 7.31 -8.09 -39.68
CA HIS A 37 7.85 -6.77 -39.29
C HIS A 37 8.37 -6.70 -37.85
N GLY A 38 8.29 -7.82 -37.11
CA GLY A 38 8.69 -7.89 -35.71
C GLY A 38 7.79 -7.04 -34.81
N VAL A 39 8.30 -6.67 -33.64
CA VAL A 39 7.54 -5.85 -32.67
C VAL A 39 7.60 -4.38 -33.05
N LYS A 40 6.43 -3.74 -33.16
CA LYS A 40 6.27 -2.31 -33.42
C LYS A 40 5.42 -1.67 -32.32
N GLU A 41 5.74 -0.41 -32.02
CA GLU A 41 4.97 0.42 -31.10
C GLU A 41 4.00 1.28 -31.92
N ILE A 42 2.70 1.09 -31.72
CA ILE A 42 1.61 1.72 -32.48
C ILE A 42 0.72 2.51 -31.53
N ASP A 43 0.28 3.72 -31.90
CA ASP A 43 -0.61 4.53 -31.07
C ASP A 43 -1.98 3.85 -30.91
N LYS A 44 -2.58 3.95 -29.71
CA LYS A 44 -3.92 3.38 -29.47
C LYS A 44 -5.02 4.05 -30.31
N ASN A 45 -4.77 5.25 -30.81
CA ASN A 45 -5.67 6.00 -31.68
C ASN A 45 -5.29 5.89 -33.17
N ASP A 46 -4.37 4.98 -33.54
CA ASP A 46 -4.01 4.77 -34.93
C ASP A 46 -5.23 4.25 -35.71
N THR A 47 -5.66 5.03 -36.70
CA THR A 47 -6.82 4.72 -37.54
C THR A 47 -6.59 3.54 -38.49
N ASN A 48 -5.35 3.05 -38.59
CA ASN A 48 -4.98 1.93 -39.46
C ASN A 48 -5.08 0.56 -38.78
N LEU A 49 -5.56 0.49 -37.53
CA LEU A 49 -5.83 -0.73 -36.78
C LEU A 49 -7.25 -1.24 -37.08
N GLU A 50 -7.36 -2.35 -37.79
CA GLU A 50 -8.61 -3.06 -38.08
C GLU A 50 -8.72 -4.32 -37.20
N GLU A 51 -9.80 -4.46 -36.44
CA GLU A 51 -9.99 -5.56 -35.49
C GLU A 51 -10.60 -6.80 -36.18
N ILE A 52 -9.97 -7.96 -36.01
CA ILE A 52 -10.56 -9.27 -36.38
C ILE A 52 -10.32 -10.27 -35.23
N ILE A 53 -11.43 -10.61 -34.57
CA ILE A 53 -11.68 -11.68 -33.59
C ILE A 53 -11.01 -11.48 -32.21
N PRO A 54 -11.76 -10.99 -31.20
CA PRO A 54 -11.37 -11.12 -29.80
C PRO A 54 -11.43 -12.61 -29.41
N GLU A 55 -10.28 -13.25 -29.29
CA GLU A 55 -10.19 -14.55 -28.63
C GLU A 55 -10.26 -14.29 -27.11
N ASN A 56 -11.31 -14.83 -26.46
CA ASN A 56 -11.57 -14.70 -25.04
C ASN A 56 -10.30 -15.01 -24.23
N VAL A 57 -9.70 -14.02 -23.57
CA VAL A 57 -8.62 -14.25 -22.61
C VAL A 57 -9.25 -14.47 -21.24
N THR A 58 -9.38 -15.76 -20.93
CA THR A 58 -9.56 -16.32 -19.59
C THR A 58 -8.47 -15.85 -18.62
N GLU A 59 -8.94 -15.53 -17.41
CA GLU A 59 -8.30 -15.46 -16.10
C GLU A 59 -7.06 -14.57 -15.91
N GLU A 60 -7.21 -13.68 -14.91
CA GLU A 60 -6.22 -12.76 -14.37
C GLU A 60 -4.85 -13.39 -14.22
N ILE A 61 -3.87 -12.86 -14.95
CA ILE A 61 -2.47 -12.93 -14.54
C ILE A 61 -2.21 -11.63 -13.79
N GLU A 62 -2.40 -11.66 -12.47
CA GLU A 62 -1.89 -10.65 -11.55
C GLU A 62 -0.38 -10.45 -11.79
N THR A 63 -0.05 -9.47 -12.62
CA THR A 63 1.28 -8.88 -12.65
C THR A 63 1.11 -7.49 -12.05
N HIS A 64 1.23 -7.42 -10.72
CA HIS A 64 1.37 -6.14 -10.02
C HIS A 64 2.60 -5.42 -10.57
N SER A 65 2.35 -4.55 -11.54
CA SER A 65 3.34 -3.78 -12.28
C SER A 65 4.20 -3.00 -11.29
N GLU A 66 5.50 -2.90 -11.57
CA GLU A 66 6.41 -2.01 -10.83
C GLU A 66 5.89 -0.58 -10.76
N VAL A 67 5.04 -0.18 -11.73
CA VAL A 67 4.32 1.09 -11.76
C VAL A 67 3.23 1.15 -10.68
N GLU A 68 2.50 0.06 -10.45
CA GLU A 68 1.50 -0.01 -9.37
C GLU A 68 2.19 0.00 -8.00
N LYS A 69 3.32 -0.71 -7.86
CA LYS A 69 4.17 -0.63 -6.66
C LYS A 69 4.73 0.78 -6.45
N SER A 70 5.12 1.46 -7.52
CA SER A 70 5.64 2.84 -7.48
C SER A 70 4.54 3.85 -7.19
N LEU A 71 3.35 3.68 -7.75
CA LEU A 71 2.17 4.50 -7.48
C LEU A 71 1.68 4.28 -6.06
N LEU A 72 1.64 3.03 -5.56
CA LEU A 72 1.41 2.71 -4.15
C LEU A 72 2.46 3.37 -3.25
N LYS A 73 3.73 3.38 -3.65
CA LYS A 73 4.80 4.03 -2.90
C LYS A 73 4.61 5.54 -2.87
N ILE A 74 4.25 6.16 -4.00
CA ILE A 74 3.96 7.60 -4.11
C ILE A 74 2.69 7.96 -3.31
N LEU A 75 1.61 7.18 -3.41
CA LEU A 75 0.37 7.37 -2.68
C LEU A 75 0.55 7.18 -1.17
N ARG A 76 1.41 6.24 -0.73
CA ARG A 76 1.81 6.08 0.69
C ARG A 76 2.74 7.19 1.19
N LEU A 77 3.51 7.82 0.29
CA LEU A 77 4.40 8.93 0.59
C LEU A 77 3.64 10.28 0.66
N TRP A 78 2.60 10.45 -0.16
CA TRP A 78 1.86 11.71 -0.32
C TRP A 78 0.51 11.73 0.40
N GLY A 79 -0.23 10.63 0.36
CA GLY A 79 -1.42 10.44 1.16
C GLY A 79 -1.02 9.75 2.45
N GLY A 80 -1.40 10.28 3.59
CA GLY A 80 -1.53 9.48 4.81
C GLY A 80 -2.61 8.41 4.59
N VAL A 81 -2.36 7.47 3.68
CA VAL A 81 -3.12 6.25 3.51
C VAL A 81 -2.80 5.46 4.75
N ASN A 82 -3.55 5.75 5.81
CA ASN A 82 -3.55 4.96 7.02
C ASN A 82 -3.88 3.54 6.53
N GLU A 83 -2.93 2.64 6.72
CA GLU A 83 -3.16 1.22 6.56
C GLU A 83 -4.49 0.88 7.24
N VAL A 84 -5.36 0.12 6.59
CA VAL A 84 -6.63 -0.30 7.22
C VAL A 84 -6.27 -1.31 8.30
N VAL A 85 -6.03 -0.81 9.52
CA VAL A 85 -5.71 -1.62 10.69
C VAL A 85 -7.03 -2.07 11.33
N SER A 86 -7.19 -3.39 11.45
CA SER A 86 -8.38 -3.99 12.07
C SER A 86 -8.16 -4.19 13.57
N ILE A 87 -9.16 -3.81 14.36
CA ILE A 87 -9.21 -4.14 15.79
C ILE A 87 -9.49 -5.63 15.97
N GLY A 88 -8.91 -6.25 17.00
CA GLY A 88 -9.15 -7.65 17.33
C GLY A 88 -10.64 -7.93 17.61
N ASP A 89 -11.14 -9.07 17.13
CA ASP A 89 -12.58 -9.36 17.06
C ASP A 89 -13.29 -9.25 18.42
N ARG A 90 -12.62 -9.62 19.52
CA ARG A 90 -13.16 -9.52 20.89
C ARG A 90 -13.43 -8.11 21.40
N TRP A 91 -12.89 -7.08 20.74
CA TRP A 91 -13.03 -5.69 21.14
C TRP A 91 -14.05 -4.93 20.30
N GLN A 92 -14.57 -5.52 19.22
CA GLN A 92 -15.51 -4.82 18.33
C GLN A 92 -16.80 -4.41 19.07
N GLY A 93 -17.23 -3.16 18.87
CA GLY A 93 -18.38 -2.57 19.55
C GLY A 93 -18.15 -2.30 21.04
N GLY A 94 -16.93 -2.45 21.53
CA GLY A 94 -16.59 -2.28 22.93
C GLY A 94 -16.52 -0.82 23.38
N THR A 95 -16.47 -0.62 24.69
CA THR A 95 -16.30 0.70 25.31
C THR A 95 -15.18 0.64 26.34
N MET A 96 -14.25 1.59 26.29
CA MET A 96 -13.26 1.83 27.33
C MET A 96 -13.86 2.75 28.39
N ILE A 97 -13.70 2.37 29.65
CA ILE A 97 -14.16 3.16 30.79
C ILE A 97 -12.94 3.70 31.53
N LEU A 98 -12.77 5.01 31.53
CA LEU A 98 -11.80 5.69 32.39
C LEU A 98 -12.47 5.95 33.74
N GLN A 99 -12.13 5.11 34.72
CA GLN A 99 -12.68 5.15 36.07
C GLN A 99 -11.73 5.95 37.00
N PRO A 100 -12.18 7.08 37.56
CA PRO A 100 -11.44 7.75 38.63
C PRO A 100 -11.33 6.85 39.87
N ALA A 101 -10.23 7.01 40.63
CA ALA A 101 -10.05 6.30 41.90
C ALA A 101 -11.16 6.62 42.91
N ASP A 102 -11.65 7.87 42.89
CA ASP A 102 -12.86 8.27 43.58
C ASP A 102 -14.09 7.75 42.82
N LYS A 103 -14.77 6.76 43.41
CA LYS A 103 -15.96 6.11 42.84
C LYS A 103 -17.22 6.98 42.88
N SER A 104 -17.19 8.13 43.57
CA SER A 104 -18.29 9.08 43.55
C SER A 104 -18.33 9.90 42.24
N LEU A 105 -17.21 9.97 41.53
CA LEU A 105 -17.11 10.67 40.25
C LEU A 105 -17.58 9.78 39.10
N LYS A 106 -18.28 10.41 38.14
CA LYS A 106 -18.79 9.72 36.96
C LYS A 106 -17.61 9.23 36.08
N PRO A 107 -17.60 7.96 35.66
CA PRO A 107 -16.61 7.45 34.71
C PRO A 107 -16.75 8.13 33.35
N LYS A 108 -15.65 8.15 32.60
CA LYS A 108 -15.67 8.62 31.21
C LYS A 108 -15.64 7.42 30.26
N ASP A 109 -16.68 7.33 29.45
CA ASP A 109 -16.82 6.30 28.43
C ASP A 109 -16.21 6.77 27.11
N ILE A 110 -15.46 5.88 26.47
CA ILE A 110 -14.79 6.13 25.19
C ILE A 110 -15.03 4.91 24.29
N PRO A 111 -15.62 5.06 23.10
CA PRO A 111 -15.72 3.97 22.13
C PRO A 111 -14.32 3.40 21.84
N ILE A 112 -14.18 2.07 21.91
CA ILE A 112 -12.85 1.45 21.81
C ILE A 112 -12.24 1.64 20.42
N GLU A 113 -13.04 1.72 19.37
CA GLU A 113 -12.60 2.03 18.00
C GLU A 113 -12.03 3.44 17.91
N ALA A 114 -12.63 4.41 18.61
CA ALA A 114 -12.14 5.77 18.63
C ALA A 114 -10.78 5.85 19.32
N PHE A 115 -10.59 5.12 20.43
CA PHE A 115 -9.29 5.01 21.07
C PHE A 115 -8.28 4.27 20.18
N PHE A 116 -8.65 3.13 19.61
CA PHE A 116 -7.79 2.33 18.74
C PHE A 116 -7.31 3.14 17.53
N HIS A 117 -8.19 3.91 16.91
CA HIS A 117 -7.82 4.81 15.83
C HIS A 117 -6.76 5.85 16.26
N LYS A 118 -6.80 6.35 17.50
CA LYS A 118 -5.76 7.25 18.04
C LYS A 118 -4.42 6.52 18.20
N ILE A 119 -4.43 5.25 18.63
CA ILE A 119 -3.24 4.41 18.72
C ILE A 119 -2.62 4.17 17.33
N VAL A 120 -3.44 3.85 16.34
CA VAL A 120 -2.99 3.68 14.94
C VAL A 120 -2.39 4.98 14.40
N MET A 121 -3.05 6.13 14.60
CA MET A 121 -2.49 7.42 14.19
C MET A 121 -1.16 7.75 14.87
N LEU A 122 -1.00 7.40 16.15
CA LEU A 122 0.26 7.60 16.86
C LEU A 122 1.38 6.77 16.22
N ARG A 123 1.12 5.48 15.95
CA ARG A 123 2.05 4.59 15.25
C ARG A 123 2.49 5.17 13.91
N ASP A 124 1.53 5.62 13.11
CA ASP A 124 1.80 6.13 11.77
C ASP A 124 2.64 7.42 11.82
N ARG A 125 2.41 8.28 12.82
CA ARG A 125 3.24 9.48 13.06
C ARG A 125 4.67 9.13 13.48
N LEU A 126 4.85 8.13 14.34
CA LEU A 126 6.20 7.65 14.72
C LEU A 126 6.95 7.09 13.51
N ARG A 127 6.25 6.34 12.64
CA ARG A 127 6.83 5.81 11.40
C ARG A 127 7.26 6.94 10.46
N VAL A 128 6.46 7.99 10.31
CA VAL A 128 6.82 9.16 9.50
C VAL A 128 8.01 9.90 10.10
N LEU A 129 8.04 10.09 11.43
CA LEU A 129 9.16 10.71 12.13
C LEU A 129 10.47 9.95 11.88
N GLU A 130 10.45 8.62 12.02
CA GLU A 130 11.60 7.76 11.74
C GLU A 130 12.10 7.93 10.30
N GLN A 131 11.19 7.94 9.32
CA GLN A 131 11.55 8.17 7.91
C GLN A 131 12.18 9.55 7.69
N GLN A 132 11.67 10.60 8.34
CA GLN A 132 12.23 11.94 8.26
C GLN A 132 13.64 12.02 8.84
N ILE A 133 13.89 11.36 9.97
CA ILE A 133 15.23 11.26 10.58
C ILE A 133 16.20 10.54 9.63
N ASN A 134 15.77 9.43 9.03
CA ASN A 134 16.61 8.65 8.11
C ASN A 134 17.01 9.47 6.87
N ALA A 135 16.06 10.22 6.32
CA ALA A 135 16.27 11.08 5.16
C ALA A 135 16.94 12.44 5.49
N HIS A 136 17.22 12.73 6.76
CA HIS A 136 17.75 14.03 7.15
C HIS A 136 19.18 14.25 6.64
N LYS A 137 19.39 15.31 5.86
CA LYS A 137 20.67 15.57 5.16
C LYS A 137 21.80 16.08 6.06
N LYS A 138 21.47 16.66 7.21
CA LYS A 138 22.46 17.31 8.11
C LYS A 138 22.82 16.49 9.34
N LEU A 139 22.08 15.42 9.63
CA LEU A 139 22.40 14.56 10.77
C LEU A 139 23.49 13.59 10.35
N THR A 140 24.48 13.42 11.22
CA THR A 140 25.49 12.36 11.10
C THR A 140 24.86 10.98 11.30
N ASP A 141 25.55 9.93 10.88
CA ASP A 141 25.04 8.56 11.02
C ASP A 141 24.91 8.17 12.50
N ASP A 142 25.85 8.57 13.36
CA ASP A 142 25.79 8.30 14.81
C ASP A 142 24.59 8.98 15.48
N GLU A 143 24.29 10.23 15.12
CA GLU A 143 23.12 10.95 15.63
C GLU A 143 21.81 10.28 15.18
N LYS A 144 21.75 9.85 13.91
CA LYS A 144 20.58 9.11 13.39
C LYS A 144 20.38 7.81 14.16
N VAL A 145 21.44 7.02 14.38
CA VAL A 145 21.38 5.77 15.13
C VAL A 145 20.88 6.00 16.56
N ASN A 146 21.40 7.01 17.26
CA ASN A 146 20.96 7.33 18.61
C ASN A 146 19.45 7.70 18.68
N ILE A 147 18.96 8.49 17.72
CA ILE A 147 17.54 8.86 17.64
C ILE A 147 16.68 7.63 17.29
N GLN A 148 17.12 6.79 16.34
CA GLN A 148 16.42 5.55 15.98
C GLN A 148 16.29 4.60 17.17
N GLN A 149 17.33 4.45 17.99
CA GLN A 149 17.28 3.66 19.23
C GLN A 149 16.23 4.21 20.19
N TYR A 150 16.15 5.53 20.35
CA TYR A 150 15.11 6.14 21.18
C TYR A 150 13.70 5.90 20.62
N ILE A 151 13.49 6.03 19.30
CA ILE A 151 12.23 5.68 18.64
C ILE A 151 11.86 4.22 18.88
N THR A 152 12.84 3.31 18.83
CA THR A 152 12.64 1.88 19.10
C THR A 152 12.17 1.64 20.54
N ARG A 153 12.71 2.39 21.52
CA ARG A 153 12.24 2.34 22.91
C ARG A 153 10.83 2.90 23.08
N ILE A 154 10.47 3.95 22.32
CA ILE A 154 9.09 4.45 22.28
C ILE A 154 8.15 3.33 21.78
N TYR A 155 8.48 2.64 20.69
CA TYR A 155 7.69 1.50 20.24
C TYR A 155 7.58 0.40 21.30
N GLY A 156 8.67 0.12 22.03
CA GLY A 156 8.67 -0.80 23.17
C GLY A 156 7.64 -0.44 24.25
N SER A 157 7.54 0.84 24.61
CA SER A 157 6.57 1.33 25.60
C SER A 157 5.10 1.16 25.18
N LEU A 158 4.84 1.04 23.87
CA LEU A 158 3.50 0.94 23.30
C LEU A 158 3.03 -0.51 23.12
N THR A 159 3.90 -1.50 23.37
CA THR A 159 3.61 -2.93 23.23
C THR A 159 2.40 -3.39 24.04
N THR A 160 2.09 -2.73 25.17
CA THR A 160 0.86 -2.96 25.96
C THR A 160 -0.41 -2.87 25.12
N PHE A 161 -0.43 -2.03 24.09
CA PHE A 161 -1.60 -1.84 23.21
C PHE A 161 -1.71 -2.90 22.10
N ASN A 162 -0.72 -3.79 21.93
CA ASN A 162 -0.76 -4.86 20.91
C ASN A 162 -1.99 -5.77 21.07
N VAL A 163 -2.50 -5.87 22.29
CA VAL A 163 -3.72 -6.58 22.66
C VAL A 163 -4.97 -6.17 21.86
N LEU A 164 -4.98 -4.95 21.30
CA LEU A 164 -6.07 -4.38 20.51
C LEU A 164 -5.97 -4.72 19.01
N PHE A 165 -4.80 -5.11 18.50
CA PHE A 165 -4.60 -5.38 17.09
C PHE A 165 -5.06 -6.79 16.71
N LYS A 166 -5.73 -6.92 15.55
CA LYS A 166 -6.10 -8.23 14.99
C LYS A 166 -4.89 -9.00 14.47
N ASN A 167 -4.00 -8.30 13.76
CA ASN A 167 -2.88 -8.89 13.03
C ASN A 167 -1.56 -8.61 13.77
N LYS A 168 -0.67 -9.60 13.86
CA LYS A 168 0.61 -9.48 14.58
C LYS A 168 1.62 -8.63 13.84
N GLU A 169 1.50 -8.54 12.52
CA GLU A 169 2.34 -7.74 11.62
C GLU A 169 2.20 -6.24 11.92
N GLN A 170 1.10 -5.86 12.56
CA GLN A 170 0.76 -4.48 12.90
C GLN A 170 1.15 -4.09 14.33
N TRP A 171 1.71 -5.04 15.09
CA TRP A 171 2.12 -4.83 16.48
C TRP A 171 3.27 -3.84 16.59
N PHE A 172 3.27 -3.10 17.69
CA PHE A 172 4.44 -2.38 18.15
C PHE A 172 5.53 -3.38 18.53
N VAL A 173 6.75 -3.14 18.05
CA VAL A 173 7.94 -3.93 18.36
C VAL A 173 9.02 -2.97 18.83
N GLY A 174 9.52 -3.17 20.05
CA GLY A 174 10.66 -2.43 20.58
C GLY A 174 11.88 -3.32 20.76
N GLU A 175 12.89 -2.80 21.47
CA GLU A 175 14.01 -3.61 21.95
C GLU A 175 13.43 -4.73 22.82
N LYS A 176 13.77 -5.99 22.49
CA LYS A 176 13.47 -7.11 23.38
C LYS A 176 14.23 -6.86 24.67
N GLY A 177 13.51 -6.43 25.72
CA GLY A 177 14.08 -6.40 27.05
C GLY A 177 14.59 -7.79 27.37
N ALA A 178 15.87 -7.91 27.73
CA ALA A 178 16.31 -9.06 28.50
C ALA A 178 15.41 -9.08 29.73
N THR A 179 14.49 -10.03 29.79
CA THR A 179 13.63 -10.27 30.94
C THR A 179 14.55 -10.51 32.12
N ALA A 180 14.61 -9.54 33.04
CA ALA A 180 15.04 -9.81 34.40
C ALA A 180 13.86 -10.56 35.05
N ASP A 181 14.09 -11.84 35.33
CA ASP A 181 13.28 -12.62 36.27
C ASP A 181 13.29 -11.96 37.67
#